data_AF-A0A7J3T8X0-F1
#
_entry.id   AF-A0A7J3T8X0-F1
#
_cell.length_a   1.000
_cell.length_b   1.000
_cell.length_c   1.000
_cell.angle_alpha   90.00
_cell.angle_beta   90.00
_cell.angle_gamma   90.00
#
_symmetry.space_group_name_H-M   'P 1'
#
loop_
_entity.id
_entity.type
_entity.pdbx_description
1 polymer ?
#
loop_
_entity_poly.entity_id
_entity_poly.type
_entity_poly.pdbx_seq_one_letter_code
_entity_poly.pdbx_strand_id
1 'polypeptide(L)'
;MIGDVRGSGLFIGVELVEDRKTKHPATDETEEIVERCIERGLIIDAEAPYITRKGDIRRNVMPIKPPLIISKEDAERGLNILEEVIKEVSDEFEIPYSKG
;
A
#
# COMPACT_ATOMS: atom_id res chain seq x y z
N MET A 1 2.23 -8.77 -4.98
CA MET A 1 2.27 -7.47 -4.29
C MET A 1 1.54 -7.49 -2.95
N ILE A 2 0.21 -7.60 -2.86
CA ILE A 2 -0.47 -7.56 -1.54
C ILE A 2 -0.10 -8.82 -0.72
N GLY A 3 0.58 -8.61 0.40
CA GLY A 3 1.05 -9.67 1.30
C GLY A 3 0.10 -9.93 2.46
N ASP A 4 -0.37 -8.88 3.11
CA ASP A 4 -1.29 -8.94 4.26
C ASP A 4 -2.22 -7.72 4.30
N VAL A 5 -3.45 -7.93 4.78
CA VAL A 5 -4.42 -6.85 5.04
C VAL A 5 -4.98 -7.08 6.45
N ARG A 6 -4.72 -6.13 7.34
CA ARG A 6 -5.03 -6.25 8.77
C ARG A 6 -5.67 -5.00 9.33
N GLY A 7 -6.41 -5.14 10.42
CA GLY A 7 -7.12 -4.03 11.07
C GLY A 7 -8.63 -4.17 10.99
N SER A 8 -9.35 -3.16 11.48
CA SER A 8 -10.81 -3.19 11.58
C SER A 8 -11.40 -1.78 11.54
N GLY A 9 -12.57 -1.64 10.93
CA GLY A 9 -13.21 -0.34 10.75
C GLY A 9 -12.39 0.56 9.82
N LEU A 10 -12.23 1.84 10.18
CA LEU A 10 -11.50 2.84 9.40
C LEU A 10 -10.01 2.93 9.80
N PHE A 11 -9.42 1.81 10.21
CA PHE A 11 -7.98 1.72 10.45
C PHE A 11 -7.47 0.35 9.98
N ILE A 12 -6.94 0.34 8.77
CA ILE A 12 -6.52 -0.86 8.04
C ILE A 12 -5.06 -0.68 7.59
N GLY A 13 -4.21 -1.66 7.83
CA GLY A 13 -2.86 -1.72 7.28
C GLY A 13 -2.81 -2.67 6.09
N VAL A 14 -2.29 -2.20 4.97
CA VAL A 14 -2.04 -3.00 3.76
C VAL A 14 -0.53 -3.18 3.63
N GLU A 15 -0.03 -4.41 3.79
CA GLU A 15 1.39 -4.75 3.62
C GLU A 15 1.65 -5.20 2.18
N LEU A 16 2.63 -4.56 1.53
CA LEU A 16 3.09 -4.89 0.18
C LEU A 16 4.40 -5.67 0.25
N VAL A 17 4.50 -6.74 -0.51
CA VAL A 17 5.67 -7.61 -0.60
C VAL A 17 5.95 -7.97 -2.05
N GLU A 18 7.23 -8.08 -2.39
CA GLU A 18 7.69 -8.49 -3.72
C GLU A 18 7.29 -9.95 -3.99
N ASP A 19 7.41 -10.80 -2.97
CA ASP A 19 7.04 -12.20 -3.03
C ASP A 19 6.31 -12.64 -1.75
N ARG A 20 5.18 -13.35 -1.93
CA ARG A 20 4.31 -13.76 -0.81
C ARG A 20 4.88 -14.90 0.04
N LYS A 21 5.85 -15.66 -0.48
CA LYS A 21 6.52 -16.75 0.25
C LYS A 21 7.66 -16.20 1.09
N THR A 22 8.52 -15.36 0.51
CA THR A 22 9.68 -14.77 1.19
C THR A 22 9.26 -13.62 2.10
N LYS A 23 8.15 -12.94 1.77
CA LYS A 23 7.70 -11.69 2.40
C LYS A 23 8.75 -10.58 2.36
N HIS A 24 9.57 -10.56 1.31
CA HIS A 24 10.50 -9.46 1.08
C HIS A 24 9.70 -8.15 0.94
N PRO A 25 10.03 -7.09 1.72
CA PRO A 25 9.26 -5.85 1.73
C PRO A 25 9.37 -5.15 0.37
N ALA A 26 8.23 -4.78 -0.22
CA ALA A 26 8.20 -3.98 -1.45
C ALA A 26 8.35 -2.49 -1.13
N THR A 27 9.52 -2.10 -0.60
CA THR A 27 9.75 -0.75 -0.06
C THR A 27 9.72 0.31 -1.16
N ASP A 28 10.43 0.08 -2.26
CA ASP A 28 10.54 1.06 -3.35
C ASP A 28 9.22 1.19 -4.11
N GLU A 29 8.52 0.07 -4.33
CA GLU A 29 7.21 0.04 -4.96
C GLU A 29 6.15 0.73 -4.10
N THR A 30 6.26 0.62 -2.76
CA THR A 30 5.35 1.32 -1.86
C THR A 30 5.52 2.84 -1.96
N GLU A 31 6.75 3.34 -2.10
CA GLU A 31 7.01 4.76 -2.33
C GLU A 31 6.38 5.23 -3.64
N GLU A 32 6.61 4.49 -4.73
CA GLU A 32 6.05 4.79 -6.05
C GLU A 32 4.52 4.83 -6.02
N ILE A 33 3.89 3.89 -5.31
CA ILE A 33 2.44 3.84 -5.13
C ILE A 33 1.94 5.09 -4.38
N VAL A 34 2.64 5.50 -3.32
CA VAL A 34 2.28 6.70 -2.53
C VAL A 34 2.36 7.94 -3.42
N GLU A 35 3.45 8.13 -4.15
CA GLU A 35 3.64 9.28 -5.04
C GLU A 35 2.55 9.35 -6.12
N ARG A 36 2.30 8.24 -6.83
CA ARG A 36 1.25 8.18 -7.87
C ARG A 36 -0.17 8.36 -7.31
N CYS A 37 -0.44 7.89 -6.10
CA CYS A 37 -1.73 8.15 -5.44
C CYS A 37 -1.92 9.64 -5.17
N ILE A 38 -0.88 10.33 -4.68
CA ILE A 38 -0.91 11.78 -4.41
C ILE A 38 -1.17 12.55 -5.71
N GLU A 39 -0.50 12.20 -6.80
CA GLU A 39 -0.72 12.80 -8.13
C GLU A 39 -2.16 12.64 -8.64
N ARG A 40 -2.84 11.56 -8.26
CA ARG A 40 -4.25 11.27 -8.59
C ARG A 40 -5.25 11.86 -7.59
N GLY A 41 -4.79 12.64 -6.62
CA GLY A 41 -5.64 13.29 -5.62
C GLY A 41 -6.04 12.39 -4.44
N LEU A 42 -5.36 11.27 -4.24
CA LEU A 42 -5.49 10.42 -3.04
C LEU A 42 -4.29 10.64 -2.10
N ILE A 43 -4.53 11.34 -0.99
CA ILE A 43 -3.51 11.51 0.04
C ILE A 43 -3.43 10.22 0.87
N ILE A 44 -2.35 9.48 0.67
CA ILE A 44 -1.98 8.30 1.43
C ILE A 44 -0.50 8.42 1.82
N ASP A 45 -0.05 7.57 2.74
CA ASP A 45 1.35 7.51 3.16
C ASP A 45 1.69 6.05 3.48
N ALA A 46 2.98 5.76 3.58
CA ALA A 46 3.48 4.51 4.15
C ALA A 46 3.96 4.73 5.59
N GLU A 47 4.03 3.65 6.37
CA GLU A 47 4.52 3.72 7.75
C GLU A 47 5.94 4.28 7.85
N ALA A 48 6.36 4.65 9.07
CA ALA A 48 7.74 5.08 9.28
C ALA A 48 8.72 3.93 8.97
N PRO A 49 9.89 4.21 8.36
CA PRO A 49 10.82 3.16 7.99
C PRO A 49 11.33 2.42 9.24
N TYR A 50 11.29 1.09 9.17
CA TYR A 50 11.86 0.20 10.18
C TYR A 50 13.16 -0.42 9.64
N ILE A 51 14.27 -0.21 10.34
CA ILE A 51 15.59 -0.74 9.96
C ILE A 51 15.89 -1.99 10.79
N THR A 52 16.11 -3.13 10.12
CA THR A 52 16.48 -4.37 10.82
C THR A 52 17.93 -4.29 11.32
N ARG A 53 18.30 -5.18 12.25
CA ARG A 53 19.70 -5.31 12.70
C ARG A 53 20.69 -5.62 11.57
N LYS A 54 20.20 -6.14 10.44
CA LYS A 54 21.01 -6.48 9.26
C LYS A 54 21.12 -5.32 8.26
N GLY A 55 20.42 -4.21 8.52
CA GLY A 55 20.43 -3.03 7.66
C GLY A 55 19.26 -2.97 6.66
N ASP A 56 18.37 -3.96 6.64
CA ASP A 56 17.21 -3.95 5.73
C ASP A 56 16.25 -2.84 6.14
N ILE A 57 15.86 -1.99 5.20
CA ILE A 57 14.86 -0.94 5.41
C ILE A 57 13.50 -1.49 4.98
N ARG A 58 12.53 -1.44 5.90
CA ARG A 58 11.14 -1.84 5.63
C ARG A 58 10.26 -0.60 5.71
N ARG A 59 9.66 -0.22 4.59
CA ARG A 59 8.65 0.84 4.50
C ARG A 59 7.55 0.42 3.54
N ASN A 60 6.90 -0.70 3.86
CA ASN A 60 6.04 -1.42 2.92
C ASN A 60 4.60 -1.62 3.43
N VAL A 61 4.17 -0.86 4.43
CA VAL A 61 2.80 -0.90 4.96
C VAL A 61 2.13 0.46 4.75
N MET A 62 1.00 0.45 4.05
CA MET A 62 0.16 1.63 3.85
C MET A 62 -1.02 1.61 4.83
N PRO A 63 -1.05 2.51 5.84
CA PRO A 63 -2.21 2.67 6.70
C PRO A 63 -3.35 3.44 6.01
N ILE A 64 -4.49 2.77 5.80
CA ILE A 64 -5.76 3.37 5.40
C ILE A 64 -6.49 3.83 6.67
N LYS A 65 -6.49 5.14 6.91
CA LYS A 65 -7.07 5.80 8.10
C LYS A 65 -7.77 7.12 7.75
N PRO A 66 -8.86 7.09 6.97
CA PRO A 66 -9.58 8.30 6.56
C PRO A 66 -10.24 9.00 7.76
N PRO A 67 -10.69 10.26 7.60
CA PRO A 67 -11.57 10.90 8.58
C PRO A 67 -12.81 10.03 8.87
N LEU A 68 -13.26 9.99 10.13
CA LEU A 68 -14.39 9.14 10.53
C LEU A 68 -15.73 9.52 9.88
N ILE A 69 -15.80 10.71 9.28
CA ILE A 69 -16.96 11.22 8.55
C ILE A 69 -16.92 10.89 7.06
N ILE A 70 -15.95 10.08 6.59
CA ILE A 70 -15.81 9.72 5.18
C ILE A 70 -17.11 9.12 4.63
N SER A 71 -17.52 9.59 3.45
CA SER A 71 -18.66 9.01 2.73
C SER A 71 -18.27 7.68 2.10
N LYS A 72 -19.27 6.84 1.79
CA LYS A 72 -19.00 5.58 1.09
C LYS A 72 -18.44 5.86 -0.30
N GLU A 73 -18.96 6.89 -0.96
CA GLU A 73 -18.57 7.33 -2.29
C GLU A 73 -17.09 7.78 -2.32
N ASP A 74 -16.66 8.56 -1.33
CA ASP A 74 -15.26 8.98 -1.22
C ASP A 74 -14.33 7.80 -0.92
N ALA A 75 -14.77 6.85 -0.08
CA ALA A 75 -14.02 5.63 0.21
C ALA A 75 -13.85 4.76 -1.04
N GLU A 76 -14.91 4.56 -1.82
CA GLU A 76 -14.86 3.84 -3.10
C GLU A 76 -13.95 4.54 -4.12
N ARG A 77 -14.04 5.87 -4.23
CA ARG A 77 -13.14 6.63 -5.11
C ARG A 77 -11.67 6.44 -4.72
N GLY A 78 -11.35 6.54 -3.43
CA GLY A 78 -9.98 6.33 -2.94
C GLY A 78 -9.49 4.90 -3.18
N LEU A 79 -10.34 3.89 -2.95
CA LEU A 79 -10.00 2.50 -3.21
C LEU A 79 -9.77 2.22 -4.70
N ASN A 80 -10.54 2.84 -5.60
CA ASN A 80 -10.35 2.70 -7.04
C ASN A 80 -8.99 3.26 -7.49
N ILE A 81 -8.63 4.47 -7.03
CA ILE A 81 -7.32 5.08 -7.31
C ILE A 81 -6.20 4.16 -6.81
N LEU A 82 -6.30 3.69 -5.56
CA LEU A 82 -5.30 2.83 -4.96
C LEU A 82 -5.17 1.50 -5.72
N GLU A 83 -6.28 0.87 -6.11
CA GLU A 83 -6.26 -0.38 -6.88
C GLU A 83 -5.61 -0.21 -8.25
N GLU A 84 -5.92 0.86 -8.97
CA GLU A 84 -5.32 1.16 -10.27
C GLU A 84 -3.81 1.37 -10.15
N VAL A 85 -3.36 2.20 -9.22
CA VAL A 85 -1.94 2.47 -8.99
C VAL A 85 -1.19 1.22 -8.59
N ILE A 86 -1.74 0.41 -7.67
CA ILE A 86 -1.10 -0.85 -7.26
C ILE A 86 -0.93 -1.79 -8.47
N LYS A 87 -1.92 -1.88 -9.36
CA LYS A 87 -1.82 -2.74 -10.56
C LYS A 87 -0.74 -2.24 -11.51
N GLU A 88 -0.69 -0.94 -11.78
CA GLU A 88 0.32 -0.35 -12.65
C GLU A 88 1.73 -0.60 -12.12
N VAL A 89 1.97 -0.36 -10.83
CA VAL A 89 3.27 -0.61 -10.20
C VAL A 89 3.57 -2.11 -10.13
N SER A 90 2.57 -2.95 -9.88
CA SER A 90 2.71 -4.42 -9.94
C SER A 90 3.20 -4.89 -11.32
N ASP A 91 2.60 -4.37 -12.39
CA ASP A 91 2.97 -4.73 -13.75
C ASP A 91 4.36 -4.20 -14.13
N GLU A 92 4.69 -2.97 -13.74
CA GLU A 92 5.98 -2.33 -14.01
C GLU A 92 7.16 -3.03 -13.33
N PHE A 93 6.98 -3.46 -12.08
CA PHE A 93 7.99 -4.17 -11.30
C PHE A 93 7.92 -5.69 -11.47
N GLU A 94 7.05 -6.20 -12.36
CA GLU A 94 6.84 -7.63 -12.61
C GLU A 94 6.45 -8.43 -11.34
N ILE A 95 5.81 -7.77 -10.37
CA ILE A 95 5.35 -8.36 -9.10
C ILE A 95 3.87 -8.72 -9.23
N PRO A 96 3.46 -10.00 -9.15
CA PRO A 96 2.07 -10.39 -9.37
C PRO A 96 1.08 -9.68 -8.44
N TYR A 97 0.09 -9.01 -9.02
CA TYR A 97 -1.04 -8.48 -8.27
C TYR A 97 -1.96 -9.62 -7.80
N SER A 98 -2.38 -9.56 -6.54
CA SER A 98 -3.36 -10.48 -5.96
C SER A 98 -4.29 -9.71 -5.05
N LYS A 99 -5.60 -9.75 -5.31
CA LYS A 99 -6.58 -9.36 -4.28
C LYS A 99 -6.53 -10.41 -3.17
N GLY A 100 -6.49 -9.94 -1.92
CA GLY A 100 -6.56 -10.79 -0.73
C GLY A 100 -7.80 -11.67 -0.71
#